data_AF-A0A2J8I5H5-F1
#
_entry.id   AF-A0A2J8I5H5-F1
#
_cell.length_a   1.000
_cell.length_b   1.000
_cell.length_c   1.000
_cell.angle_alpha   90.00
_cell.angle_beta   90.00
_cell.angle_gamma   90.00
#
_symmetry.space_group_name_H-M   'P 1'
#
loop_
_entity.id
_entity.type
_entity.pdbx_description
1 polymer ?
#
loop_
_entity_poly.entity_id
_entity_poly.type
_entity_poly.pdbx_seq_one_letter_code
_entity_poly.pdbx_strand_id
1 'polypeptide(L)'
;MTVKSQGGDIIPAMQLGRWIYDHDIALTVDQCFSSCANYFFTAAASVHINKGAVVGWHGGALQKNFKPDADADSYDWKHWHTITTLERNFFEHIGVNEDITIYGQLNDFALMKAEPSCIEADKKGHLDGWTFSIEDLKHFGVNHVSSDNKVPSTDYPNGWTAVCIIPVS
;
A
#
# COMPACT_ATOMS: atom_id res chain seq x y z
N MET A 1 4.43 -1.53 17.94
CA MET A 1 3.61 -0.30 17.79
C MET A 1 2.26 -0.70 17.23
N THR A 2 1.16 -0.14 17.75
CA THR A 2 -0.18 -0.37 17.19
C THR A 2 -0.50 0.72 16.18
N VAL A 3 -1.08 0.35 15.03
CA VAL A 3 -1.44 1.30 13.98
C VAL A 3 -2.90 1.16 13.54
N LYS A 4 -3.57 2.31 13.49
CA LYS A 4 -4.88 2.51 12.89
C LYS A 4 -4.83 3.79 12.07
N SER A 5 -4.56 3.68 10.77
CA SER A 5 -4.31 4.85 9.91
C SER A 5 -4.92 4.67 8.52
N GLN A 6 -5.47 5.77 8.00
CA GLN A 6 -5.92 5.92 6.61
C GLN A 6 -4.80 6.36 5.67
N GLY A 7 -3.61 6.63 6.20
CA GLY A 7 -2.50 7.25 5.48
C GLY A 7 -2.42 8.76 5.74
N GLY A 8 -1.92 9.50 4.76
CA GLY A 8 -1.53 10.90 4.89
C GLY A 8 -0.30 11.23 4.03
N ASP A 9 0.38 12.33 4.35
CA ASP A 9 1.54 12.82 3.60
C ASP A 9 2.66 11.79 3.52
N ILE A 10 3.15 11.57 2.30
CA ILE A 10 4.13 10.55 1.94
C ILE A 10 5.54 10.86 2.48
N ILE A 11 5.95 12.12 2.55
CA ILE A 11 7.31 12.48 3.03
C ILE A 11 7.50 12.13 4.51
N PRO A 12 6.67 12.63 5.45
CA PRO A 12 6.80 12.26 6.85
C PRO A 12 6.52 10.76 7.07
N ALA A 13 5.66 10.14 6.25
CA ALA A 13 5.42 8.72 6.34
C ALA A 13 6.66 7.87 5.93
N MET A 14 7.36 8.23 4.86
CA MET A 14 8.65 7.61 4.51
C MET A 14 9.71 7.80 5.59
N GLN A 15 9.77 8.99 6.20
CA GLN A 15 10.71 9.26 7.31
C GLN A 15 10.43 8.37 8.52
N LEU A 16 9.17 8.25 8.93
CA LEU A 16 8.79 7.36 10.02
C LEU A 16 8.95 5.88 9.64
N GLY A 17 8.62 5.50 8.41
CA GLY A 17 8.86 4.16 7.89
C GLY A 17 10.34 3.76 7.97
N ARG A 18 11.24 4.66 7.56
CA ARG A 18 12.68 4.43 7.68
C ARG A 18 13.10 4.24 9.13
N TRP A 19 12.58 5.07 10.04
CA TRP A 19 12.83 4.94 11.48
C TRP A 19 12.30 3.61 12.05
N ILE A 20 11.14 3.16 11.60
CA ILE A 20 10.55 1.85 11.96
C ILE A 20 11.50 0.71 11.54
N TYR A 21 12.02 0.77 10.31
CA TYR A 21 12.95 -0.23 9.78
C TYR A 21 14.29 -0.21 10.53
N ASP A 22 14.90 0.98 10.67
CA ASP A 22 16.23 1.18 11.28
C ASP A 22 16.25 0.81 12.78
N HIS A 23 15.09 0.59 13.41
CA HIS A 23 14.95 0.22 14.81
C HIS A 23 14.16 -1.07 15.05
N ASP A 24 13.99 -1.90 14.02
CA ASP A 24 13.36 -3.22 14.12
C ASP A 24 11.97 -3.21 14.77
N ILE A 25 11.16 -2.19 14.47
CA ILE A 25 9.86 -2.01 15.11
C ILE A 25 8.84 -3.00 14.55
N ALA A 26 8.23 -3.81 15.42
CA ALA A 26 7.08 -4.65 15.09
C ALA A 26 5.78 -3.85 15.08
N LEU A 27 4.87 -4.18 14.17
CA LEU A 27 3.54 -3.57 14.05
C LEU A 27 2.40 -4.52 14.39
N THR A 28 1.41 -4.00 15.12
CA THR A 28 0.08 -4.59 15.27
C THR A 28 -0.91 -3.70 14.55
N VAL A 29 -1.67 -4.24 13.60
CA VAL A 29 -2.50 -3.46 12.67
C VAL A 29 -3.97 -3.64 12.99
N ASP A 30 -4.64 -2.53 13.29
CA ASP A 30 -6.11 -2.42 13.36
C ASP A 30 -6.68 -1.85 12.05
N GLN A 31 -5.90 -1.04 11.33
CA GLN A 31 -6.20 -0.52 9.99
C GLN A 31 -4.94 0.15 9.42
N CYS A 32 -4.64 -0.06 8.14
CA CYS A 32 -3.47 0.59 7.52
C CYS A 32 -3.67 0.77 6.01
N PHE A 33 -3.95 2.00 5.59
CA PHE A 33 -4.16 2.35 4.18
C PHE A 33 -3.10 3.30 3.64
N SER A 34 -2.96 3.32 2.32
CA SER A 34 -2.19 4.35 1.61
C SER A 34 -0.75 4.42 2.11
N SER A 35 -0.25 5.61 2.48
CA SER A 35 1.09 5.79 3.06
C SER A 35 1.37 4.96 4.32
N CYS A 36 0.36 4.55 5.10
CA CYS A 36 0.58 3.56 6.16
C CYS A 36 0.99 2.21 5.58
N ALA A 37 0.23 1.71 4.59
CA ALA A 37 0.50 0.44 3.93
C ALA A 37 1.80 0.49 3.12
N ASN A 38 2.08 1.63 2.47
CA ASN A 38 3.27 1.81 1.65
C ASN A 38 4.55 1.85 2.49
N TYR A 39 4.54 2.50 3.67
CA TYR A 39 5.79 2.86 4.36
C TYR A 39 5.91 2.35 5.80
N PHE A 40 4.82 2.09 6.52
CA PHE A 40 4.91 1.54 7.88
C PHE A 40 4.83 0.03 7.83
N PHE A 41 3.80 -0.49 7.15
CA PHE A 41 3.54 -1.92 7.03
C PHE A 41 4.71 -2.66 6.36
N THR A 42 5.25 -2.12 5.28
CA THR A 42 6.37 -2.69 4.52
C THR A 42 7.70 -2.62 5.25
N ALA A 43 7.91 -1.59 6.08
CA ALA A 43 9.16 -1.35 6.80
C ALA A 43 9.27 -2.12 8.13
N ALA A 44 8.16 -2.62 8.66
CA ALA A 44 8.14 -3.24 9.98
C ALA A 44 8.96 -4.54 10.01
N ALA A 45 9.70 -4.75 11.11
CA ALA A 45 10.45 -6.00 11.32
C ALA A 45 9.53 -7.23 11.36
N SER A 46 8.31 -7.05 11.86
CA SER A 46 7.22 -8.01 11.75
C SER A 46 5.87 -7.30 11.83
N VAL A 47 4.86 -7.89 11.19
CA VAL A 47 3.49 -7.39 11.21
C VAL A 47 2.53 -8.46 11.72
N HIS A 48 1.64 -8.06 12.62
CA HIS A 48 0.47 -8.83 13.02
C HIS A 48 -0.80 -8.06 12.66
N ILE A 49 -1.63 -8.64 11.80
CA ILE A 49 -2.92 -8.08 11.37
C ILE A 49 -4.01 -8.64 12.28
N ASN A 50 -4.62 -7.77 13.08
CA ASN A 50 -5.69 -8.16 13.99
C ASN A 50 -6.92 -8.63 13.21
N LYS A 51 -7.77 -9.42 13.88
CA LYS A 51 -9.03 -9.88 13.31
C LYS A 51 -9.90 -8.71 12.81
N GLY A 52 -10.32 -8.78 11.54
CA GLY A 52 -11.13 -7.75 10.89
C GLY A 52 -10.37 -6.49 10.46
N ALA A 53 -9.06 -6.39 10.75
CA ALA A 53 -8.25 -5.28 10.29
C ALA A 53 -8.05 -5.33 8.76
N VAL A 54 -8.09 -4.17 8.13
CA VAL A 54 -7.91 -4.00 6.68
C VAL A 54 -6.58 -3.29 6.41
N VAL A 55 -5.83 -3.85 5.46
CA VAL A 55 -4.62 -3.24 4.91
C VAL A 55 -4.85 -3.01 3.43
N GLY A 56 -4.60 -1.78 2.95
CA GLY A 56 -4.97 -1.39 1.60
C GLY A 56 -3.99 -0.46 0.90
N TRP A 57 -3.72 -0.75 -0.36
CA TRP A 57 -2.92 0.06 -1.28
C TRP A 57 -3.83 0.70 -2.31
N HIS A 58 -3.52 1.93 -2.71
CA HIS A 58 -4.26 2.64 -3.76
C HIS A 58 -3.39 3.63 -4.56
N GLY A 59 -2.07 3.47 -4.51
CA GLY A 59 -1.10 4.35 -5.16
C GLY A 59 0.08 4.73 -4.26
N GLY A 60 1.22 5.01 -4.90
CA GLY A 60 2.41 5.62 -4.30
C GLY A 60 2.84 6.86 -5.06
N ALA A 61 4.09 7.29 -4.90
CA ALA A 61 4.64 8.41 -5.69
C ALA A 61 4.73 8.11 -7.19
N LEU A 62 4.81 6.82 -7.56
CA LEU A 62 4.85 6.36 -8.95
C LEU A 62 3.47 6.29 -9.65
N GLN A 63 2.38 6.62 -8.96
CA GLN A 63 1.06 6.60 -9.59
C GLN A 63 0.98 7.57 -10.78
N LYS A 64 0.38 7.12 -11.88
CA LYS A 64 0.42 7.84 -13.16
C LYS A 64 -0.15 9.26 -13.08
N ASN A 65 -1.21 9.43 -12.30
CA ASN A 65 -1.91 10.70 -12.05
C ASN A 65 -1.12 11.68 -11.17
N PHE A 66 -0.02 11.26 -10.55
CA PHE A 66 0.87 12.17 -9.81
C PHE A 66 1.99 12.71 -10.68
N LYS A 67 2.21 12.14 -11.87
CA LYS A 67 3.18 12.65 -12.82
C LYS A 67 2.64 13.97 -13.42
N PRO A 68 3.42 15.07 -13.36
CA PRO A 68 3.01 16.32 -13.97
C PRO A 68 2.78 16.20 -15.47
N ASP A 69 1.86 17.00 -16.00
CA ASP A 69 1.66 17.15 -17.44
C ASP A 69 2.91 17.77 -18.10
N ALA A 70 3.03 17.59 -19.41
CA ALA A 70 4.21 18.02 -20.16
C ALA A 70 4.44 19.55 -20.11
N ASP A 71 3.38 20.32 -19.91
CA ASP A 71 3.38 21.78 -19.81
C ASP A 71 3.33 22.30 -18.36
N ALA A 72 3.38 21.42 -17.36
CA ALA A 72 3.49 21.79 -15.96
C ALA A 72 4.78 22.58 -15.68
N ASP A 73 4.78 23.37 -14.62
CA ASP A 73 5.92 24.23 -14.30
C ASP A 73 7.12 23.44 -13.75
N SER A 74 8.27 24.12 -13.69
CA SER A 74 9.51 23.51 -13.19
C SER A 74 9.44 23.08 -11.72
N TYR A 75 8.55 23.67 -10.92
CA TYR A 75 8.38 23.33 -9.52
C TYR A 75 7.67 22.00 -9.37
N ASP A 76 6.57 21.77 -10.10
CA ASP A 76 5.82 20.51 -10.09
C ASP A 76 6.71 19.34 -10.53
N TRP A 77 7.47 19.52 -11.62
CA TRP A 77 8.44 18.54 -12.07
C TRP A 77 9.51 18.25 -11.03
N LYS A 78 10.09 19.28 -10.41
CA LYS A 78 11.10 19.10 -9.36
C LYS A 78 10.52 18.39 -8.14
N HIS A 79 9.30 18.73 -7.75
CA HIS A 79 8.61 18.13 -6.61
C HIS A 79 8.34 16.65 -6.86
N TRP A 80 7.79 16.29 -8.03
CA TRP A 80 7.55 14.90 -8.42
C TRP A 80 8.85 14.08 -8.48
N HIS A 81 9.92 14.59 -9.11
CA HIS A 81 11.22 13.91 -9.12
C HIS A 81 11.78 13.71 -7.71
N THR A 82 11.60 14.71 -6.83
CA THR A 82 12.07 14.61 -5.44
C THR A 82 11.37 13.48 -4.71
N ILE A 83 10.03 13.44 -4.77
CA ILE A 83 9.25 12.43 -4.06
C ILE A 83 9.51 11.03 -4.62
N THR A 84 9.51 10.86 -5.94
CA THR A 84 9.75 9.54 -6.56
C THR A 84 11.16 9.03 -6.24
N THR A 85 12.16 9.91 -6.19
CA THR A 85 13.52 9.55 -5.74
C THR A 85 13.54 9.15 -4.27
N LEU A 86 12.81 9.86 -3.39
CA LEU A 86 12.71 9.50 -1.98
C LEU A 86 12.04 8.14 -1.78
N GLU A 87 10.96 7.87 -2.52
CA GLU A 87 10.22 6.60 -2.46
C GLU A 87 11.09 5.43 -2.94
N ARG A 88 11.77 5.60 -4.09
CA ARG A 88 12.75 4.63 -4.61
C ARG A 88 13.80 4.29 -3.56
N ASN A 89 14.44 5.32 -2.99
CA ASN A 89 15.50 5.13 -1.99
C ASN A 89 14.98 4.47 -0.71
N PHE A 90 13.73 4.75 -0.32
CA PHE A 90 13.09 4.10 0.83
C PHE A 90 12.91 2.60 0.57
N PHE A 91 12.33 2.23 -0.57
CA PHE A 91 12.08 0.83 -0.92
C PHE A 91 13.36 0.02 -1.16
N GLU A 92 14.35 0.63 -1.80
CA GLU A 92 15.70 0.05 -1.93
C GLU A 92 16.35 -0.20 -0.56
N HIS A 93 16.19 0.73 0.39
CA HIS A 93 16.75 0.59 1.74
C HIS A 93 16.11 -0.54 2.54
N ILE A 94 14.79 -0.71 2.45
CA ILE A 94 14.08 -1.76 3.21
C ILE A 94 14.07 -3.12 2.48
N GLY A 95 14.52 -3.17 1.23
CA GLY A 95 14.55 -4.40 0.43
C GLY A 95 13.18 -4.86 -0.06
N VAL A 96 12.24 -3.93 -0.26
CA VAL A 96 10.88 -4.22 -0.75
C VAL A 96 10.73 -3.67 -2.17
N ASN A 97 10.08 -4.41 -3.06
CA ASN A 97 9.80 -3.94 -4.42
C ASN A 97 8.75 -2.82 -4.40
N GLU A 98 9.12 -1.63 -4.92
CA GLU A 98 8.28 -0.42 -4.96
C GLU A 98 6.97 -0.60 -5.74
N ASP A 99 6.90 -1.59 -6.64
CA ASP A 99 5.69 -1.91 -7.41
C ASP A 99 4.50 -2.26 -6.51
N ILE A 100 4.72 -2.70 -5.26
CA ILE A 100 3.65 -2.96 -4.28
C ILE A 100 2.69 -1.78 -4.14
N THR A 101 3.18 -0.54 -4.31
CA THR A 101 2.41 0.69 -4.18
C THR A 101 1.47 0.96 -5.35
N ILE A 102 1.76 0.43 -6.53
CA ILE A 102 1.04 0.71 -7.78
C ILE A 102 0.56 -0.55 -8.50
N TYR A 103 0.78 -1.75 -7.97
CA TYR A 103 0.55 -3.02 -8.66
C TYR A 103 -0.87 -3.14 -9.23
N GLY A 104 -1.90 -2.75 -8.47
CA GLY A 104 -3.29 -2.76 -8.92
C GLY A 104 -3.57 -1.78 -10.07
N GLN A 105 -2.76 -0.74 -10.24
CA GLN A 105 -2.89 0.29 -11.27
C GLN A 105 -2.14 -0.06 -12.57
N LEU A 106 -1.26 -1.08 -12.54
CA LEU A 106 -0.47 -1.47 -13.70
C LEU A 106 -1.36 -1.81 -14.90
N ASN A 107 -0.86 -1.49 -16.11
CA ASN A 107 -1.58 -1.68 -17.37
C ASN A 107 -2.98 -1.06 -17.38
N ASP A 108 -3.11 0.17 -16.85
CA ASP A 108 -4.38 0.89 -16.76
C ASP A 108 -5.45 0.09 -16.00
N PHE A 109 -5.08 -0.38 -14.79
CA PHE A 109 -5.95 -1.16 -13.92
C PHE A 109 -6.44 -2.48 -14.53
N ALA A 110 -5.78 -3.02 -15.57
CA ALA A 110 -6.26 -4.21 -16.27
C ALA A 110 -6.46 -5.41 -15.32
N LEU A 111 -5.56 -5.58 -14.35
CA LEU A 111 -5.68 -6.64 -13.34
C LEU A 111 -6.92 -6.44 -12.47
N MET A 112 -7.09 -5.25 -11.88
CA MET A 112 -8.26 -4.94 -11.07
C MET A 112 -9.58 -5.05 -11.87
N LYS A 113 -9.59 -4.67 -13.14
CA LYS A 113 -10.77 -4.77 -14.02
C LYS A 113 -11.12 -6.23 -14.39
N ALA A 114 -10.16 -7.15 -14.30
CA ALA A 114 -10.36 -8.57 -14.63
C ALA A 114 -10.57 -9.45 -13.40
N GLU A 115 -10.12 -9.02 -12.22
CA GLU A 115 -10.15 -9.82 -11.01
C GLU A 115 -11.57 -9.91 -10.42
N PRO A 116 -12.14 -11.12 -10.23
CA PRO A 116 -13.49 -11.30 -9.69
C PRO A 116 -13.74 -10.57 -8.37
N SER A 117 -12.75 -10.56 -7.46
CA SER A 117 -12.91 -9.87 -6.17
C SER A 117 -13.11 -8.36 -6.34
N CYS A 118 -12.46 -7.76 -7.35
CA CYS A 118 -12.55 -6.34 -7.67
C CYS A 118 -13.83 -6.02 -8.43
N ILE A 119 -14.26 -6.88 -9.35
CA ILE A 119 -15.54 -6.73 -10.05
C ILE A 119 -16.72 -6.74 -9.06
N GLU A 120 -16.70 -7.65 -8.08
CA GLU A 120 -17.75 -7.72 -7.06
C GLU A 120 -17.69 -6.54 -6.08
N ALA A 121 -16.50 -6.05 -5.76
CA ALA A 121 -16.33 -4.86 -4.94
C ALA A 121 -16.86 -3.59 -5.65
N ASP A 122 -16.52 -3.41 -6.93
CA ASP A 122 -16.95 -2.27 -7.74
C ASP A 122 -18.48 -2.18 -7.86
N LYS A 123 -19.18 -3.32 -7.99
CA LYS A 123 -20.66 -3.38 -7.99
C LYS A 123 -21.30 -2.82 -6.72
N LYS A 124 -20.58 -2.81 -5.59
CA LYS A 124 -21.05 -2.23 -4.32
C LYS A 124 -20.86 -0.71 -4.25
N GLY A 125 -20.23 -0.11 -5.27
CA GLY A 125 -20.15 1.34 -5.47
C GLY A 125 -19.03 2.06 -4.73
N HIS A 126 -18.25 1.35 -3.91
CA HIS A 126 -17.13 1.90 -3.15
C HIS A 126 -15.97 0.91 -3.15
N LEU A 127 -14.83 1.33 -3.70
CA LEU A 127 -13.59 0.57 -3.71
C LEU A 127 -12.44 1.58 -3.55
N ASP A 128 -11.81 1.60 -2.38
CA ASP A 128 -10.73 2.54 -2.08
C ASP A 128 -9.39 2.05 -2.64
N GLY A 129 -9.24 0.76 -2.94
CA GLY A 129 -8.00 0.20 -3.48
C GLY A 129 -7.98 -1.31 -3.54
N TRP A 130 -6.79 -1.89 -3.35
CA TRP A 130 -6.56 -3.33 -3.35
C TRP A 130 -5.76 -3.77 -2.12
N THR A 131 -5.74 -5.07 -1.90
CA THR A 131 -4.92 -5.76 -0.91
C THR A 131 -4.36 -7.04 -1.50
N PHE A 132 -3.47 -7.68 -0.75
CA PHE A 132 -2.75 -8.88 -1.16
C PHE A 132 -2.96 -9.99 -0.13
N SER A 133 -2.86 -11.26 -0.57
CA SER A 133 -2.69 -12.34 0.39
C SER A 133 -1.31 -12.27 1.05
N ILE A 134 -1.14 -12.94 2.20
CA ILE A 134 0.17 -13.05 2.85
C ILE A 134 1.20 -13.72 1.94
N GLU A 135 0.78 -14.64 1.07
CA GLU A 135 1.69 -15.27 0.12
C GLU A 135 2.13 -14.28 -0.96
N ASP A 136 1.18 -13.54 -1.54
CA ASP A 136 1.45 -12.52 -2.57
C ASP A 136 2.38 -11.40 -2.06
N LEU A 137 2.28 -11.03 -0.77
CA LEU A 137 3.18 -10.04 -0.15
C LEU A 137 4.67 -10.43 -0.24
N LYS A 138 4.98 -11.73 -0.26
CA LYS A 138 6.36 -12.22 -0.35
C LYS A 138 6.99 -11.93 -1.71
N HIS A 139 6.20 -11.84 -2.78
CA HIS A 139 6.69 -11.48 -4.12
C HIS A 139 7.26 -10.07 -4.15
N PHE A 140 6.85 -9.19 -3.21
CA PHE A 140 7.41 -7.85 -3.05
C PHE A 140 8.53 -7.78 -2.00
N GLY A 141 8.91 -8.90 -1.36
CA GLY A 141 9.90 -8.91 -0.27
C GLY A 141 9.31 -8.70 1.14
N VAL A 142 7.99 -8.63 1.28
CA VAL A 142 7.34 -8.45 2.59
C VAL A 142 7.07 -9.82 3.23
N ASN A 143 8.07 -10.35 3.94
CA ASN A 143 8.10 -11.75 4.36
C ASN A 143 7.61 -12.04 5.79
N HIS A 144 7.48 -11.01 6.64
CA HIS A 144 7.26 -11.17 8.08
C HIS A 144 5.86 -10.75 8.52
N VAL A 145 4.83 -11.30 7.88
CA VAL A 145 3.43 -10.95 8.13
C VAL A 145 2.65 -12.14 8.69
N SER A 146 1.89 -11.89 9.74
CA SER A 146 0.91 -12.81 10.32
C SER A 146 -0.46 -12.13 10.42
N SER A 147 -1.54 -12.92 10.48
CA SER A 147 -2.90 -12.42 10.53
C SER A 147 -3.80 -13.37 11.30
N ASP A 148 -4.73 -12.82 12.09
CA ASP A 148 -5.84 -13.58 12.67
C ASP A 148 -6.89 -13.96 11.61
N ASN A 149 -6.87 -13.29 10.46
CA ASN A 149 -7.78 -13.53 9.35
C ASN A 149 -7.21 -14.62 8.43
N LYS A 150 -8.04 -15.62 8.09
CA LYS A 150 -7.69 -16.68 7.12
C LYS A 150 -7.48 -16.14 5.71
N VAL A 151 -8.24 -15.10 5.36
CA VAL A 151 -8.15 -14.33 4.12
C VAL A 151 -8.10 -12.84 4.49
N PRO A 152 -7.49 -11.97 3.68
CA PRO A 152 -7.50 -10.53 3.93
C PRO A 152 -8.93 -10.02 4.16
N SER A 153 -9.12 -9.18 5.19
CA SER A 153 -10.40 -8.49 5.39
C SER A 153 -10.53 -7.42 4.32
N THR A 154 -11.68 -7.38 3.63
CA THR A 154 -11.92 -6.45 2.51
C THR A 154 -12.87 -5.31 2.87
N ASP A 155 -13.63 -5.45 3.94
CA ASP A 155 -14.70 -4.53 4.31
C ASP A 155 -14.33 -3.72 5.55
N TYR A 156 -14.69 -2.43 5.56
CA TYR A 156 -14.68 -1.62 6.77
C TYR A 156 -15.72 -2.14 7.79
N PRO A 157 -15.57 -1.80 9.09
CA PRO A 157 -16.54 -2.19 10.13
C PRO A 157 -17.98 -1.70 9.87
N ASN A 158 -18.17 -0.66 9.04
CA ASN A 158 -19.48 -0.15 8.66
C ASN A 158 -20.14 -0.94 7.49
N GLY A 159 -19.48 -1.97 6.98
CA GLY A 159 -19.97 -2.83 5.90
C GLY A 159 -19.64 -2.36 4.47
N TRP A 160 -18.89 -1.26 4.31
CA TRP A 160 -18.42 -0.83 2.99
C TRP A 160 -17.20 -1.65 2.58
N THR A 161 -17.17 -2.09 1.32
CA THR A 161 -15.98 -2.73 0.77
C THR A 161 -14.90 -1.68 0.57
N ALA A 162 -13.78 -1.86 1.28
CA ALA A 162 -12.66 -0.94 1.26
C ALA A 162 -11.65 -1.32 0.19
N VAL A 163 -11.37 -2.62 0.04
CA VAL A 163 -10.36 -3.13 -0.89
C VAL A 163 -10.82 -4.41 -1.56
N CYS A 164 -10.32 -4.68 -2.75
CA CYS A 164 -10.40 -5.99 -3.38
C CYS A 164 -9.06 -6.73 -3.25
N ILE A 165 -9.07 -8.06 -3.38
CA ILE A 165 -7.85 -8.88 -3.28
C ILE A 165 -7.33 -9.13 -4.68
N ILE A 166 -6.09 -8.74 -4.97
CA ILE A 166 -5.46 -9.03 -6.27
C ILE A 166 -4.31 -10.05 -6.11
N PRO A 167 -4.21 -11.06 -6.99
CA PRO A 167 -3.13 -12.03 -6.96
C PRO A 167 -1.84 -11.46 -7.56
N VAL A 168 -0.69 -11.99 -7.12
CA VAL A 168 0.63 -11.66 -7.68
C VAL A 168 1.22 -12.92 -8.32
N SER A 169 1.71 -12.78 -9.56
CA SER A 169 2.21 -13.90 -10.38
C SER A 169 3.70 -13.81 -10.64
#